data_AF-A0A963E7B3-F1
#
_entry.id   AF-A0A963E7B3-F1
#
_cell.length_a   1.000
_cell.length_b   1.000
_cell.length_c   1.000
_cell.angle_alpha   90.00
_cell.angle_beta   90.00
_cell.angle_gamma   90.00
#
_symmetry.space_group_name_H-M   'P 1'
#
loop_
_entity.id
_entity.type
_entity.pdbx_description
1 polymer ?
#
loop_
_entity_poly.entity_id
_entity_poly.type
_entity_poly.pdbx_seq_one_letter_code
_entity_poly.pdbx_strand_id
1 'polypeptide(L)'
;MRVTGPGPITGEHYLRLQQKLQLDLGDYQALMGITVKEHYLMTLDPKTPISDPGLCLHVRLLDEYPELLAPGPDVIELIHTVKRLKRDYPDMTLPMPASGNLVGLMLGRNARTAATWSSGRAVPARKTLSLVHHLLTLLDTRDDPDRVLQQYCELIDREAKARGVEDIFKTRCWP
;
A
#
# COMPACT_ATOMS: atom_id res chain seq x y z
N MET A 1 -8.63 17.27 -14.86
CA MET A 1 -9.29 18.55 -14.52
C MET A 1 -8.73 19.04 -13.20
N ARG A 2 -8.37 20.33 -13.07
CA ARG A 2 -8.00 20.92 -11.77
C ARG A 2 -9.26 21.13 -10.94
N VAL A 3 -9.19 20.85 -9.65
CA VAL A 3 -10.30 21.06 -8.71
C VAL A 3 -10.13 22.34 -7.90
N THR A 4 -8.92 22.88 -7.80
CA THR A 4 -8.62 24.12 -7.09
C THR A 4 -8.54 25.32 -8.04
N GLY A 5 -8.89 26.51 -7.52
CA GLY A 5 -8.76 27.79 -8.21
C GLY A 5 -7.83 28.77 -7.48
N PRO A 6 -7.70 30.03 -7.95
CA PRO A 6 -6.83 31.04 -7.33
C PRO A 6 -7.35 31.56 -5.98
N GLY A 7 -8.64 31.36 -5.66
CA GLY A 7 -9.25 31.76 -4.40
C GLY A 7 -8.91 30.84 -3.21
N PRO A 8 -9.48 31.11 -2.02
CA PRO A 8 -9.28 30.27 -0.83
C PRO A 8 -9.68 28.81 -1.07
N ILE A 9 -8.94 27.88 -0.44
CA ILE A 9 -9.32 26.47 -0.43
C ILE A 9 -10.48 26.28 0.56
N THR A 10 -11.42 25.41 0.22
CA THR A 10 -12.68 25.17 0.95
C THR A 10 -12.91 23.67 1.11
N GLY A 11 -13.89 23.29 1.92
CA GLY A 11 -14.32 21.89 2.03
C GLY A 11 -14.75 21.27 0.69
N GLU A 12 -15.35 22.05 -0.22
CA GLU A 12 -15.71 21.58 -1.56
C GLU A 12 -14.47 21.16 -2.38
N HIS A 13 -13.39 21.95 -2.33
CA HIS A 13 -12.14 21.62 -3.00
C HIS A 13 -11.52 20.34 -2.42
N TYR A 14 -11.51 20.22 -1.09
CA TYR A 14 -11.06 19.01 -0.39
C TYR A 14 -11.84 17.77 -0.82
N LEU A 15 -13.18 17.83 -0.90
CA LEU A 15 -14.02 16.70 -1.29
C LEU A 15 -13.88 16.34 -2.78
N ARG A 16 -13.76 17.34 -3.66
CA ARG A 16 -13.53 17.09 -5.09
C ARG A 16 -12.17 16.48 -5.36
N LEU A 17 -11.16 16.87 -4.59
CA LEU A 17 -9.83 16.26 -4.68
C LEU A 17 -9.90 14.77 -4.31
N GLN A 18 -10.61 14.40 -3.25
CA GLN A 18 -10.84 12.98 -2.92
C GLN A 18 -11.36 12.17 -4.11
N GLN A 19 -12.38 12.71 -4.79
CA GLN A 19 -12.99 12.07 -5.96
C GLN A 19 -12.03 11.99 -7.14
N LYS A 20 -11.28 13.08 -7.41
CA LYS A 20 -10.25 13.12 -8.46
C LYS A 20 -9.17 12.05 -8.24
N LEU A 21 -8.76 11.85 -6.99
CA LEU A 21 -7.73 10.89 -6.60
C LEU A 21 -8.29 9.47 -6.42
N GLN A 22 -9.60 9.29 -6.51
CA GLN A 22 -10.30 8.01 -6.32
C GLN A 22 -9.90 7.33 -5.00
N LEU A 23 -9.80 8.11 -3.92
CA LEU A 23 -9.50 7.60 -2.59
C LEU A 23 -10.81 7.38 -1.82
N ASP A 24 -10.89 6.27 -1.09
CA ASP A 24 -11.90 6.15 -0.05
C ASP A 24 -11.66 7.17 1.07
N LEU A 25 -12.65 7.36 1.94
CA LEU A 25 -12.60 8.39 2.97
C LEU A 25 -11.47 8.17 3.97
N GLY A 26 -11.25 6.92 4.39
CA GLY A 26 -10.26 6.60 5.42
C GLY A 26 -8.84 6.86 4.93
N ASP A 27 -8.54 6.40 3.71
CA ASP A 27 -7.24 6.63 3.10
C ASP A 27 -7.00 8.10 2.80
N TYR A 28 -8.04 8.84 2.39
CA TYR A 28 -7.91 10.27 2.17
C TYR A 28 -7.68 11.04 3.48
N GLN A 29 -8.38 10.69 4.55
CA GLN A 29 -8.15 11.26 5.88
C GLN A 29 -6.72 10.99 6.36
N ALA A 30 -6.23 9.75 6.20
CA ALA A 30 -4.86 9.39 6.55
C ALA A 30 -3.82 10.17 5.72
N LEU A 31 -4.03 10.24 4.39
CA LEU A 31 -3.16 11.00 3.49
C LEU A 31 -3.08 12.48 3.88
N MET A 32 -4.22 13.08 4.22
CA MET A 32 -4.29 14.51 4.53
C MET A 32 -3.98 14.83 5.99
N GLY A 33 -3.78 13.82 6.85
CA GLY A 33 -3.56 14.00 8.29
C GLY A 33 -4.79 14.53 9.03
N ILE A 34 -6.00 14.23 8.53
CA ILE A 34 -7.26 14.79 8.97
C ILE A 34 -8.02 13.82 9.86
N THR A 35 -8.47 14.30 11.02
CA THR A 35 -9.35 13.54 11.92
C THR A 35 -10.79 13.47 11.38
N VAL A 36 -11.55 12.49 11.86
CA VAL A 36 -12.99 12.37 11.54
C VAL A 36 -13.76 13.65 11.90
N LYS A 37 -13.38 14.32 12.99
CA LYS A 37 -14.00 15.57 13.44
C LYS A 37 -13.73 16.71 12.46
N GLU A 38 -12.47 16.89 12.04
CA GLU A 38 -12.10 17.93 11.07
C GLU A 38 -12.78 17.69 9.72
N HIS A 39 -12.80 16.44 9.25
CA HIS A 39 -13.56 16.07 8.06
C HIS A 39 -15.03 16.44 8.18
N TYR A 40 -15.67 16.08 9.30
CA TYR A 40 -17.07 16.42 9.54
C TYR A 40 -17.32 17.93 9.49
N LEU A 41 -16.47 18.73 10.15
CA LEU A 41 -16.59 20.19 10.12
C LEU A 41 -16.45 20.75 8.70
N MET A 42 -15.51 20.24 7.90
CA MET A 42 -15.36 20.61 6.49
C MET A 42 -16.56 20.19 5.62
N THR A 43 -17.27 19.12 5.97
CA THR A 43 -18.48 18.69 5.25
C THR A 43 -19.75 19.41 5.70
N LEU A 44 -19.79 19.94 6.92
CA LEU A 44 -20.95 20.61 7.49
C LEU A 44 -21.21 21.96 6.80
N ASP A 45 -20.15 22.70 6.50
CA ASP A 45 -20.19 23.89 5.67
C ASP A 45 -19.03 23.91 4.66
N PRO A 46 -19.17 23.21 3.52
CA PRO A 46 -18.08 22.98 2.59
C PRO A 46 -17.68 24.23 1.80
N LYS A 47 -18.44 25.33 1.89
CA LYS A 47 -18.09 26.62 1.27
C LYS A 47 -17.18 27.46 2.15
N THR A 48 -17.14 27.20 3.45
CA THR A 48 -16.26 27.92 4.37
C THR A 48 -14.79 27.63 4.03
N PRO A 49 -13.94 28.66 3.94
CA PRO A 49 -12.51 28.49 3.73
C PRO A 49 -11.87 27.64 4.83
N ILE A 50 -11.00 26.73 4.43
CA ILE A 50 -10.16 25.96 5.35
C ILE A 50 -9.14 26.93 5.96
N SER A 51 -9.07 26.95 7.29
CA SER A 51 -8.19 27.86 8.03
C SER A 51 -6.75 27.35 8.15
N ASP A 52 -6.52 26.03 8.06
CA ASP A 52 -5.18 25.46 8.12
C ASP A 52 -4.43 25.65 6.78
N PRO A 53 -3.36 26.48 6.74
CA PRO A 53 -2.59 26.68 5.53
C PRO A 53 -1.84 25.41 5.09
N GLY A 54 -1.46 24.53 6.02
CA GLY A 54 -0.76 23.27 5.70
C GLY A 54 -1.63 22.37 4.84
N LEU A 55 -2.87 22.13 5.29
CA LEU A 55 -3.88 21.40 4.53
C LEU A 55 -4.18 22.07 3.18
N CYS A 56 -4.31 23.39 3.13
CA CYS A 56 -4.56 24.12 1.88
C CYS A 56 -3.43 23.90 0.85
N LEU A 57 -2.18 23.96 1.29
CA LEU A 57 -1.02 23.69 0.43
C LEU A 57 -1.00 22.25 -0.06
N HIS A 58 -1.31 21.29 0.81
CA HIS A 58 -1.34 19.88 0.43
C HIS A 58 -2.44 19.58 -0.60
N VAL A 59 -3.64 20.15 -0.43
CA VAL A 59 -4.73 20.05 -1.41
C VAL A 59 -4.28 20.59 -2.77
N ARG A 60 -3.62 21.75 -2.80
CA ARG A 60 -3.11 22.33 -4.06
C ARG A 60 -2.04 21.46 -4.70
N LEU A 61 -1.11 20.93 -3.91
CA LEU A 61 -0.02 20.09 -4.42
C LEU A 61 -0.58 18.85 -5.12
N LEU A 62 -1.51 18.13 -4.48
CA LEU A 62 -2.09 16.91 -5.04
C LEU A 62 -3.10 17.17 -6.18
N ASP A 63 -3.69 18.36 -6.23
CA ASP A 63 -4.47 18.78 -7.41
C ASP A 63 -3.55 19.05 -8.60
N GLU A 64 -2.38 19.63 -8.37
CA GLU A 64 -1.39 19.93 -9.41
C GLU A 64 -0.65 18.67 -9.88
N TYR A 65 -0.22 17.84 -8.95
CA TYR A 65 0.61 16.65 -9.17
C TYR A 65 -0.06 15.40 -8.58
N PRO A 66 -1.21 14.95 -9.13
CA PRO A 66 -1.92 13.76 -8.64
C PRO A 66 -1.08 12.47 -8.75
N GLU A 67 -0.09 12.44 -9.64
CA GLU A 67 0.88 11.36 -9.79
C GLU A 67 1.84 11.21 -8.60
N LEU A 68 1.86 12.17 -7.65
CA LEU A 68 2.51 11.94 -6.35
C LEU A 68 1.81 10.83 -5.55
N LEU A 69 0.56 10.51 -5.90
CA LEU A 69 -0.17 9.33 -5.45
C LEU A 69 -0.11 8.19 -6.45
N ALA A 70 0.80 8.25 -7.44
CA ALA A 70 1.04 7.14 -8.35
C ALA A 70 1.09 5.86 -7.50
N PRO A 71 0.36 4.81 -7.94
CA PRO A 71 0.23 3.62 -7.14
C PRO A 71 1.64 3.21 -6.74
N GLY A 72 1.87 3.21 -5.42
CA GLY A 72 3.08 2.65 -4.85
C GLY A 72 3.35 1.29 -5.49
N PRO A 73 4.60 0.83 -5.41
CA PRO A 73 5.08 -0.27 -6.21
C PRO A 73 4.10 -1.45 -6.29
N ASP A 74 3.95 -2.01 -7.48
CA ASP A 74 2.98 -3.07 -7.73
C ASP A 74 3.49 -4.40 -7.17
N VAL A 75 2.58 -5.33 -6.88
CA VAL A 75 2.90 -6.72 -6.49
C VAL A 75 3.89 -7.36 -7.46
N ILE A 76 3.83 -7.00 -8.75
CA ILE A 76 4.79 -7.42 -9.77
C ILE A 76 6.22 -7.00 -9.43
N GLU A 77 6.42 -5.78 -8.95
CA GLU A 77 7.73 -5.26 -8.56
C GLU A 77 8.29 -6.01 -7.34
N LEU A 78 7.44 -6.33 -6.36
CA LEU A 78 7.82 -7.19 -5.24
C LEU A 78 8.21 -8.61 -5.69
N ILE A 79 7.48 -9.19 -6.63
CA ILE A 79 7.85 -10.49 -7.25
C ILE A 79 9.22 -10.41 -7.91
N HIS A 80 9.49 -9.36 -8.69
CA HIS A 80 10.78 -9.18 -9.34
C HIS A 80 11.90 -8.96 -8.32
N THR A 81 11.65 -8.19 -7.27
CA THR A 81 12.64 -7.95 -6.20
C THR A 81 12.98 -9.23 -5.45
N VAL A 82 12.00 -10.05 -5.06
CA VAL A 82 12.24 -11.34 -4.40
C VAL A 82 13.02 -12.30 -5.31
N LYS A 83 12.71 -12.35 -6.61
CA LYS A 83 13.47 -13.15 -7.58
C LYS A 83 14.91 -12.66 -7.75
N ARG A 84 15.09 -11.33 -7.83
CA ARG A 84 16.41 -10.67 -7.91
C ARG A 84 17.24 -11.03 -6.69
N LEU A 85 16.70 -10.88 -5.48
CA LEU A 85 17.39 -11.26 -4.24
C LEU A 85 17.80 -12.73 -4.23
N LYS A 86 16.94 -13.66 -4.65
CA LYS A 86 17.33 -15.08 -4.72
C LYS A 86 18.44 -15.36 -5.74
N ARG A 87 18.50 -14.60 -6.83
CA ARG A 87 19.60 -14.70 -7.81
C ARG A 87 20.90 -14.12 -7.24
N ASP A 88 20.81 -12.97 -6.60
CA ASP A 88 21.98 -12.23 -6.11
C ASP A 88 22.56 -12.87 -4.82
N TYR A 89 21.71 -13.56 -4.05
CA TYR A 89 22.05 -14.34 -2.85
C TYR A 89 21.62 -15.81 -3.03
N PRO A 90 22.42 -16.63 -3.76
CA PRO A 90 22.04 -18.00 -4.09
C PRO A 90 21.91 -18.91 -2.86
N ASP A 91 22.65 -18.62 -1.79
CA ASP A 91 22.63 -19.39 -0.53
C ASP A 91 21.43 -19.04 0.38
N MET A 92 20.66 -17.99 0.06
CA MET A 92 19.46 -17.61 0.80
C MET A 92 18.47 -18.78 0.85
N THR A 93 18.08 -19.20 2.06
CA THR A 93 17.12 -20.29 2.24
C THR A 93 15.71 -19.74 2.30
N LEU A 94 14.93 -19.96 1.23
CA LEU A 94 13.50 -19.62 1.22
C LEU A 94 12.66 -20.89 1.48
N PRO A 95 11.55 -20.78 2.23
CA PRO A 95 10.69 -21.94 2.55
C PRO A 95 9.95 -22.49 1.32
N MET A 96 9.93 -21.74 0.22
CA MET A 96 9.44 -22.17 -1.08
C MET A 96 10.10 -21.33 -2.20
N PRO A 97 9.99 -21.72 -3.48
CA PRO A 97 10.61 -20.99 -4.57
C PRO A 97 10.19 -19.51 -4.64
N ALA A 98 11.16 -18.63 -4.96
CA ALA A 98 10.97 -17.20 -5.22
C ALA A 98 9.98 -17.00 -6.40
N SER A 99 8.70 -16.92 -6.08
CA SER A 99 7.59 -17.02 -7.02
C SER A 99 6.43 -16.13 -6.59
N GLY A 100 5.48 -15.91 -7.50
CA GLY A 100 4.24 -15.18 -7.17
C GLY A 100 3.44 -15.83 -6.04
N ASN A 101 3.58 -17.14 -5.82
CA ASN A 101 2.92 -17.82 -4.71
C ASN A 101 3.53 -17.44 -3.36
N LEU A 102 4.87 -17.33 -3.27
CA LEU A 102 5.53 -16.87 -2.06
C LEU A 102 5.12 -15.41 -1.75
N VAL A 103 5.14 -14.54 -2.77
CA VAL A 103 4.68 -13.15 -2.60
C VAL A 103 3.20 -13.08 -2.24
N GLY A 104 2.36 -13.97 -2.77
CA GLY A 104 0.97 -14.11 -2.35
C GLY A 104 0.84 -14.36 -0.85
N LEU A 105 1.63 -15.30 -0.31
CA LEU A 105 1.66 -15.58 1.12
C LEU A 105 2.20 -14.39 1.93
N MET A 106 3.27 -13.73 1.45
CA MET A 106 3.83 -12.50 2.05
C MET A 106 2.80 -11.38 2.21
N LEU A 107 1.78 -11.36 1.35
CA LEU A 107 0.72 -10.36 1.32
C LEU A 107 -0.59 -10.85 1.97
N GLY A 108 -0.55 -11.96 2.71
CA GLY A 108 -1.73 -12.49 3.41
C GLY A 108 -2.79 -13.08 2.47
N ARG A 109 -2.40 -13.59 1.29
CA ARG A 109 -3.31 -14.17 0.30
C ARG A 109 -2.99 -15.62 -0.04
N ASN A 110 -4.05 -16.33 -0.41
CA ASN A 110 -3.97 -17.69 -0.90
C ASN A 110 -3.32 -17.69 -2.28
N ALA A 111 -2.46 -18.69 -2.55
CA ALA A 111 -1.74 -18.79 -3.82
C ALA A 111 -2.68 -18.72 -5.06
N ARG A 112 -3.90 -19.26 -4.93
CA ARG A 112 -4.91 -19.27 -6.01
C ARG A 112 -5.42 -17.87 -6.38
N THR A 113 -5.47 -16.94 -5.43
CA THR A 113 -5.95 -15.57 -5.66
C THR A 113 -4.82 -14.57 -5.88
N ALA A 114 -3.57 -14.93 -5.58
CA ALA A 114 -2.40 -14.10 -5.87
C ALA A 114 -2.14 -13.94 -7.39
N ALA A 115 -2.50 -14.94 -8.20
CA ALA A 115 -2.28 -14.94 -9.66
C ALA A 115 -3.07 -13.86 -10.43
N THR A 116 -4.16 -13.35 -9.86
CA THR A 116 -4.97 -12.29 -10.49
C THR A 116 -4.30 -10.91 -10.41
N TRP A 117 -3.41 -10.70 -9.45
CA TRP A 117 -2.61 -9.47 -9.33
C TRP A 117 -1.49 -9.42 -10.38
N SER A 118 -0.75 -10.51 -10.54
CA SER A 118 0.30 -10.62 -11.56
C SER A 118 -0.21 -10.54 -13.01
N SER A 119 -1.52 -10.71 -13.24
CA SER A 119 -2.15 -10.61 -14.55
C SER A 119 -2.91 -9.29 -14.76
N GLY A 120 -2.85 -8.35 -13.81
CA GLY A 120 -3.55 -7.06 -13.87
C GLY A 120 -5.08 -7.16 -13.84
N ARG A 121 -5.64 -8.35 -13.58
CA ARG A 121 -7.09 -8.59 -13.57
C ARG A 121 -7.79 -8.09 -12.32
N ALA A 122 -7.04 -7.84 -11.25
CA ALA A 122 -7.56 -7.30 -10.00
C ALA A 122 -6.58 -6.28 -9.42
N VAL A 123 -7.11 -5.14 -8.97
CA VAL A 123 -6.34 -4.14 -8.22
C VAL A 123 -6.27 -4.59 -6.76
N PRO A 124 -5.07 -4.72 -6.15
CA PRO A 124 -4.95 -5.06 -4.73
C PRO A 124 -5.59 -3.97 -3.86
N ALA A 125 -6.11 -4.37 -2.69
CA ALA A 125 -6.62 -3.40 -1.71
C ALA A 125 -5.48 -2.50 -1.20
N ARG A 126 -5.78 -1.24 -0.83
CA ARG A 126 -4.78 -0.26 -0.35
C ARG A 126 -3.88 -0.77 0.77
N LYS A 127 -4.45 -1.46 1.76
CA LYS A 127 -3.67 -2.12 2.83
C LYS A 127 -2.62 -3.11 2.31
N THR A 128 -2.92 -3.81 1.21
CA THR A 128 -1.98 -4.70 0.55
C THR A 128 -0.91 -3.90 -0.17
N LEU A 129 -1.28 -2.84 -0.90
CA LEU A 129 -0.32 -1.97 -1.57
C LEU A 129 0.62 -1.27 -0.59
N SER A 130 0.12 -0.84 0.58
CA SER A 130 0.95 -0.30 1.66
C SER A 130 1.94 -1.33 2.19
N LEU A 131 1.51 -2.58 2.40
CA LEU A 131 2.42 -3.67 2.78
C LEU A 131 3.47 -3.94 1.69
N VAL A 132 3.09 -3.92 0.41
CA VAL A 132 4.04 -4.04 -0.71
C VAL A 132 5.08 -2.92 -0.66
N HIS A 133 4.65 -1.67 -0.49
CA HIS A 133 5.53 -0.52 -0.40
C HIS A 133 6.51 -0.63 0.80
N HIS A 134 6.02 -1.01 1.98
CA HIS A 134 6.88 -1.21 3.14
C HIS A 134 7.88 -2.35 2.94
N LEU A 135 7.47 -3.46 2.35
CA LEU A 135 8.37 -4.58 2.06
C LEU A 135 9.45 -4.18 1.06
N LEU A 136 9.09 -3.47 0.00
CA LEU A 136 10.07 -2.99 -0.98
C LEU A 136 11.03 -1.97 -0.37
N THR A 137 10.52 -1.01 0.39
CA THR A 137 11.35 -0.05 1.13
C THR A 137 12.32 -0.77 2.08
N LEU A 138 11.82 -1.77 2.82
CA LEU A 138 12.63 -2.55 3.74
C LEU A 138 13.73 -3.34 3.01
N LEU A 139 13.43 -3.93 1.84
CA LEU A 139 14.40 -4.68 1.04
C LEU A 139 15.39 -3.79 0.29
N ASP A 140 15.06 -2.52 0.04
CA ASP A 140 15.92 -1.55 -0.64
C ASP A 140 16.87 -0.82 0.31
N THR A 141 16.39 -0.51 1.52
CA THR A 141 17.11 0.34 2.49
C THR A 141 18.00 -0.42 3.47
N ARG A 142 17.87 -1.75 3.55
CA ARG A 142 18.65 -2.60 4.47
C ARG A 142 19.90 -3.13 3.79
N ASP A 143 21.00 -3.17 4.54
CA ASP A 143 22.27 -3.74 4.08
C ASP A 143 22.24 -5.28 3.98
N ASP A 144 21.27 -5.93 4.63
CA ASP A 144 21.10 -7.40 4.72
C ASP A 144 19.74 -7.89 4.16
N PRO A 145 19.40 -7.57 2.89
CA PRO A 145 18.05 -7.78 2.36
C PRO A 145 17.66 -9.27 2.25
N ASP A 146 18.63 -10.18 2.09
CA ASP A 146 18.41 -11.62 2.07
C ASP A 146 18.01 -12.16 3.45
N ARG A 147 18.66 -11.70 4.52
CA ARG A 147 18.34 -12.05 5.90
C ARG A 147 16.99 -11.49 6.31
N VAL A 148 16.72 -10.24 5.94
CA VAL A 148 15.43 -9.57 6.16
C VAL A 148 14.28 -10.35 5.52
N LEU A 149 14.46 -10.82 4.27
CA LEU A 149 13.44 -11.60 3.58
C LEU A 149 13.17 -12.95 4.28
N GLN A 150 14.23 -13.62 4.77
CA GLN A 150 14.10 -14.86 5.54
C GLN A 150 13.35 -14.63 6.87
N GLN A 151 13.72 -13.58 7.61
CA GLN A 151 13.03 -13.21 8.85
C GLN A 151 11.55 -12.86 8.63
N TYR A 152 11.23 -12.23 7.49
CA TYR A 152 9.84 -12.00 7.13
C TYR A 152 9.09 -13.31 6.84
N CYS A 153 9.75 -14.30 6.24
CA CYS A 153 9.17 -15.65 6.09
C CYS A 153 8.93 -16.33 7.45
N GLU A 154 9.83 -16.16 8.41
CA GLU A 154 9.62 -16.64 9.79
C GLU A 154 8.46 -15.91 10.50
N LEU A 155 8.22 -14.63 10.17
CA LEU A 155 7.05 -13.89 10.66
C LEU A 155 5.76 -14.45 10.10
N ILE A 156 5.73 -14.77 8.80
CA ILE A 156 4.59 -15.43 8.14
C ILE A 156 4.27 -16.77 8.82
N ASP A 157 5.27 -17.60 9.10
CA ASP A 157 5.10 -18.88 9.78
C ASP A 157 4.52 -18.72 11.19
N ARG A 158 5.03 -17.75 11.96
CA ARG A 158 4.52 -17.43 13.29
C ARG A 158 3.05 -17.01 13.27
N GLU A 159 2.69 -16.12 12.34
CA GLU A 159 1.31 -15.67 12.18
C GLU A 159 0.38 -16.82 11.74
N ALA A 160 0.85 -17.70 10.85
CA ALA A 160 0.09 -18.87 10.43
C ALA A 160 -0.18 -19.85 11.58
N LYS A 161 0.84 -20.15 12.39
CA LYS A 161 0.71 -21.01 13.57
C LYS A 161 -0.26 -20.41 14.59
N ALA A 162 -0.22 -19.10 14.80
CA ALA A 162 -1.18 -18.40 15.66
C ALA A 162 -2.64 -18.53 15.17
N ARG A 163 -2.83 -18.75 13.87
CA ARG A 163 -4.14 -18.99 13.22
C ARG A 163 -4.49 -20.47 13.06
N GLY A 164 -3.69 -21.39 13.62
CA GLY A 164 -3.94 -22.83 13.58
C GLY A 164 -3.47 -23.54 12.31
N VAL A 165 -2.59 -22.92 11.50
CA VAL A 165 -1.95 -23.56 10.34
C VAL A 165 -0.53 -23.95 10.70
N GLU A 166 -0.25 -25.26 10.75
CA GLU A 166 1.07 -25.79 11.15
C GLU A 166 2.19 -25.45 10.16
N ASP A 167 1.90 -25.51 8.86
CA ASP A 167 2.85 -25.21 7.77
C ASP A 167 2.15 -24.50 6.61
N ILE A 168 2.20 -23.17 6.63
CA ILE A 168 1.59 -22.31 5.61
C ILE A 168 2.28 -22.39 4.25
N PHE A 169 3.57 -22.73 4.20
CA PHE A 169 4.31 -22.83 2.95
C PHE A 169 4.00 -24.12 2.20
N LYS A 170 3.58 -25.16 2.93
CA LYS A 170 3.01 -26.39 2.37
C LYS A 170 1.54 -26.23 1.97
N THR A 171 0.68 -25.69 2.84
CA THR A 171 -0.76 -25.56 2.56
C THR A 171 -1.07 -24.45 1.56
N ARG A 172 -0.24 -23.39 1.53
CA ARG A 172 -0.34 -22.22 0.66
C ARG A 172 -1.68 -21.49 0.75
N CYS A 173 -2.31 -21.58 1.92
CA CYS A 173 -3.64 -21.06 2.17
C CYS A 173 -3.73 -20.51 3.59
N TRP A 174 -3.99 -19.20 3.70
CA TRP A 174 -4.41 -18.57 4.94
C TRP A 174 -5.83 -19.00 5.29
N PRO A 175 -6.13 -19.25 6.57
CA PRO A 175 -7.47 -19.58 7.04
C PRO A 175 -8.39 -18.36 7.06
#